data_AF-A0A1G3L3C5-F1
#
_entry.id   AF-A0A1G3L3C5-F1
#
_cell.length_a   1.000
_cell.length_b   1.000
_cell.length_c   1.000
_cell.angle_alpha   90.00
_cell.angle_beta   90.00
_cell.angle_gamma   90.00
#
_symmetry.space_group_name_H-M   'P 1'
#
loop_
_entity.id
_entity.type
_entity.pdbx_description
1 polymer ?
#
loop_
_entity_poly.entity_id
_entity_poly.type
_entity_poly.pdbx_seq_one_letter_code
_entity_poly.pdbx_strand_id
1 'polypeptide(L)'
;MKKFILLTFILLISCKKLLDIDEDHGKTPTPKVYSVRILATSNGNLIIENKLDDHATLEITGDLFESPRIRLYQINGDKINGCEHRDYSVTSKKITCSISLFSFYYPDKYDDSGTYWVRVQNLDDWSTEDVTITIY
;
A
#
# COMPACT_ATOMS: atom_id res chain seq x y z
N MET A 1 -18.35 17.24 64.25
CA MET A 1 -17.68 16.01 63.76
C MET A 1 -18.25 15.64 62.39
N LYS A 2 -17.42 15.80 61.34
CA LYS A 2 -17.29 14.98 60.13
C LYS A 2 -18.56 14.36 59.51
N LYS A 3 -19.30 15.10 58.68
CA LYS A 3 -20.26 14.53 57.73
C LYS A 3 -20.38 15.36 56.44
N PHE A 4 -19.28 15.63 55.73
CA PHE A 4 -19.40 16.22 54.36
C PHE A 4 -18.24 15.87 53.42
N ILE A 5 -17.42 14.87 53.76
CA ILE A 5 -16.26 14.46 52.96
C ILE A 5 -16.35 12.95 52.73
N LEU A 6 -17.38 12.50 52.03
CA LEU A 6 -17.43 11.09 51.57
C LEU A 6 -18.22 10.90 50.27
N LEU A 7 -18.65 11.96 49.58
CA LEU A 7 -19.33 11.83 48.30
C LEU A 7 -18.48 12.23 47.08
N THR A 8 -17.38 12.96 47.28
CA THR A 8 -16.51 13.40 46.18
C THR A 8 -15.45 12.39 45.76
N PHE A 9 -15.26 11.29 46.50
CA PHE A 9 -14.26 10.27 46.14
C PHE A 9 -14.82 9.13 45.27
N ILE A 10 -16.15 8.95 45.23
CA ILE A 10 -16.78 7.87 44.45
C ILE A 10 -16.97 8.28 42.97
N LEU A 11 -16.96 9.58 42.66
CA LEU A 11 -17.07 10.08 41.28
C LEU A 11 -15.75 10.04 40.48
N LEU A 12 -14.60 9.81 41.13
CA LEU A 12 -13.30 9.76 40.44
C LEU A 12 -12.86 8.34 40.03
N ILE A 13 -13.55 7.29 40.48
CA ILE A 13 -13.16 5.90 40.20
C ILE A 13 -13.90 5.34 38.97
N SER A 14 -14.95 6.01 38.48
CA SER A 14 -15.73 5.54 37.33
C SER A 14 -15.16 5.93 35.96
N CYS A 15 -13.96 6.51 35.89
CA CYS A 15 -13.31 6.93 34.63
C CYS A 15 -11.97 6.20 34.36
N LYS A 16 -11.76 5.01 34.91
CA LYS A 16 -10.57 4.18 34.57
C LYS A 16 -10.87 2.92 33.77
N LYS A 17 -12.11 2.74 33.31
CA LYS A 17 -12.51 1.59 32.48
C LYS A 17 -13.06 1.98 31.09
N LEU A 18 -12.79 3.21 30.65
CA LEU A 18 -13.19 3.69 29.33
C LEU A 18 -12.01 3.91 28.36
N LEU A 19 -10.78 3.56 28.79
CA LEU A 19 -9.56 3.78 28.01
C LEU A 19 -8.77 2.49 27.71
N ASP A 20 -9.27 1.33 28.15
CA ASP A 20 -8.82 0.01 27.67
C ASP A 20 -9.85 -0.54 26.66
N ILE A 21 -10.33 0.33 25.76
CA ILE A 21 -10.67 -0.18 24.43
C ILE A 21 -9.32 -0.28 23.74
N ASP A 22 -8.57 -1.36 24.05
CA ASP A 22 -7.81 -1.99 22.98
C ASP A 22 -8.88 -2.28 21.93
N GLU A 23 -8.99 -1.41 20.93
CA GLU A 23 -9.66 -1.77 19.70
C GLU A 23 -8.83 -2.96 19.19
N ASP A 24 -9.27 -4.16 19.58
CA ASP A 24 -8.93 -5.40 18.92
C ASP A 24 -9.49 -5.27 17.50
N HIS A 25 -8.82 -4.44 16.70
CA HIS A 25 -8.92 -4.45 15.27
C HIS A 25 -8.34 -5.81 14.89
N GLY A 26 -9.19 -6.84 14.94
CA GLY A 26 -8.80 -8.20 14.61
C GLY A 26 -7.98 -8.18 13.32
N LYS A 27 -6.91 -8.98 13.30
CA LYS A 27 -5.91 -8.99 12.23
C LYS A 27 -6.55 -8.77 10.85
N THR A 28 -6.09 -7.74 10.14
CA THR A 28 -6.56 -7.46 8.78
C THR A 28 -6.29 -8.68 7.89
N PRO A 29 -7.21 -9.02 6.98
CA PRO A 29 -7.01 -10.16 6.09
C PRO A 29 -5.75 -9.93 5.25
N THR A 30 -5.01 -10.99 4.96
CA THR A 30 -3.90 -10.91 4.00
C THR A 30 -4.50 -10.65 2.60
N PRO A 31 -4.10 -9.57 1.91
CA PRO A 31 -4.60 -9.28 0.57
C PRO A 31 -4.09 -10.34 -0.42
N LYS A 32 -4.89 -10.63 -1.45
CA LYS A 32 -4.51 -11.55 -2.53
C LYS A 32 -4.38 -10.80 -3.83
N VAL A 33 -3.29 -11.05 -4.57
CA VAL A 33 -3.07 -10.44 -5.88
C VAL A 33 -3.15 -11.50 -6.96
N TYR A 34 -4.00 -11.28 -7.96
CA TYR A 34 -4.22 -12.23 -9.05
C TYR A 34 -3.54 -11.81 -10.35
N SER A 35 -3.55 -10.50 -10.64
CA SER A 35 -2.95 -9.98 -11.86
C SER A 35 -2.65 -8.50 -11.75
N VAL A 36 -1.69 -8.06 -12.55
CA VAL A 36 -1.40 -6.64 -12.81
C VAL A 36 -1.53 -6.39 -14.32
N ARG A 37 -2.10 -5.24 -14.69
CA ARG A 37 -2.10 -4.75 -16.08
C ARG A 37 -1.64 -3.29 -16.13
N ILE A 38 -0.96 -2.92 -17.20
CA ILE A 38 -0.59 -1.54 -17.49
C ILE A 38 -1.80 -0.87 -18.14
N LEU A 39 -2.31 0.20 -17.53
CA LEU A 39 -3.43 0.98 -18.06
C LEU A 39 -2.96 2.14 -18.93
N ALA A 40 -1.83 2.76 -18.57
CA ALA A 40 -1.25 3.88 -19.26
C ALA A 40 0.25 3.95 -18.98
N THR A 41 0.98 4.50 -19.94
CA THR A 41 2.38 4.92 -19.83
C THR A 41 2.47 6.31 -20.41
N SER A 42 3.39 7.13 -19.91
CA SER A 42 3.60 8.49 -20.43
C SER A 42 3.93 8.54 -21.94
N ASN A 43 4.55 7.49 -22.48
CA ASN A 43 4.84 7.34 -23.91
C ASN A 43 3.67 6.75 -24.72
N GLY A 44 2.62 6.25 -24.08
CA GLY A 44 1.42 5.68 -24.71
C GLY A 44 1.52 4.23 -25.20
N ASN A 45 2.66 3.55 -25.04
CA ASN A 45 2.91 2.22 -25.61
C ASN A 45 2.35 1.05 -24.77
N LEU A 46 1.86 1.30 -23.55
CA LEU A 46 1.41 0.25 -22.60
C LEU A 46 2.48 -0.78 -22.25
N ILE A 47 3.74 -0.43 -22.53
CA ILE A 47 4.95 -1.12 -22.12
C ILE A 47 5.76 -0.08 -21.38
N ILE A 48 6.24 -0.42 -20.19
CA ILE A 48 7.01 0.52 -19.37
C ILE A 48 8.44 0.50 -19.87
N GLU A 49 8.84 1.59 -20.51
CA GLU A 49 10.18 1.77 -21.05
C GLU A 49 10.94 2.73 -20.14
N ASN A 50 11.92 2.18 -19.40
CA ASN A 50 12.72 2.82 -18.36
C ASN A 50 13.18 4.25 -18.71
N LYS A 51 13.62 4.48 -19.94
CA LYS A 51 14.17 5.78 -20.37
C LYS A 51 13.18 6.66 -21.13
N LEU A 52 12.01 6.14 -21.47
CA LEU A 52 11.00 6.85 -22.27
C LEU A 52 9.77 7.22 -21.44
N ASP A 53 9.57 6.55 -20.31
CA ASP A 53 8.45 6.82 -19.43
C ASP A 53 8.89 7.53 -18.15
N ASP A 54 8.21 8.61 -17.77
CA ASP A 54 8.39 9.24 -16.47
C ASP A 54 7.43 8.66 -15.41
N HIS A 55 6.30 8.09 -15.86
CA HIS A 55 5.36 7.36 -15.03
C HIS A 55 4.59 6.27 -15.81
N ALA A 56 4.01 5.33 -15.05
CA ALA A 56 3.08 4.35 -15.57
C ALA A 56 1.93 4.10 -14.59
N THR A 57 0.72 3.93 -15.11
CA THR A 57 -0.47 3.59 -14.33
C THR A 57 -0.77 2.10 -14.44
N LEU A 58 -0.94 1.45 -13.30
CA LEU A 58 -1.20 0.02 -13.16
C LEU A 58 -2.61 -0.20 -12.62
N GLU A 59 -3.29 -1.25 -13.09
CA GLU A 59 -4.43 -1.85 -12.39
C GLU A 59 -4.01 -3.20 -11.80
N ILE A 60 -4.19 -3.31 -10.50
CA ILE A 60 -3.96 -4.53 -9.72
C ILE A 60 -5.33 -5.12 -9.39
N THR A 61 -5.55 -6.35 -9.84
CA THR A 61 -6.77 -7.12 -9.54
C THR A 61 -6.47 -8.18 -8.51
N GLY A 62 -7.37 -8.31 -7.53
CA GLY A 62 -7.21 -9.21 -6.39
C GLY A 62 -8.47 -9.29 -5.54
N ASP A 63 -8.30 -9.62 -4.27
CA ASP A 63 -9.35 -9.59 -3.25
C ASP A 63 -8.79 -9.09 -1.91
N LEU A 64 -9.70 -8.69 -1.00
CA LEU A 64 -9.40 -8.31 0.39
C LEU A 64 -8.51 -7.06 0.49
N PHE A 65 -8.67 -6.11 -0.42
CA PHE A 65 -7.95 -4.85 -0.37
C PHE A 65 -8.60 -3.89 0.65
N GLU A 66 -7.87 -3.57 1.71
CA GLU A 66 -8.33 -2.70 2.80
C GLU A 66 -7.32 -1.57 3.03
N SER A 67 -7.55 -0.42 2.36
CA SER A 67 -6.64 0.73 2.38
C SER A 67 -5.14 0.41 2.11
N PRO A 68 -4.81 -0.41 1.11
CA PRO A 68 -3.53 -1.10 1.09
C PRO A 68 -2.35 -0.23 0.67
N ARG A 69 -1.14 -0.59 1.12
CA ARG A 69 0.13 -0.10 0.59
C ARG A 69 0.57 -0.97 -0.58
N ILE A 70 1.15 -0.38 -1.62
CA ILE A 70 1.60 -1.11 -2.79
C ILE A 70 3.07 -0.83 -3.02
N ARG A 71 3.84 -1.88 -3.26
CA ARG A 71 5.26 -1.81 -3.59
C ARG A 71 5.62 -2.80 -4.67
N LEU A 72 6.56 -2.38 -5.52
CA LEU A 72 7.22 -3.19 -6.52
C LEU A 72 8.59 -3.57 -5.97
N TYR A 73 8.86 -4.87 -5.82
CA TYR A 73 10.16 -5.37 -5.34
C TYR A 73 10.90 -6.06 -6.47
N GLN A 74 12.09 -5.57 -6.82
CA GLN A 74 12.88 -6.16 -7.90
C GLN A 74 13.29 -7.60 -7.54
N ILE A 75 13.12 -8.55 -8.46
CA ILE A 75 13.35 -9.98 -8.17
C ILE A 75 14.83 -10.29 -7.92
N ASN A 76 15.72 -9.69 -8.72
CA ASN A 76 17.17 -9.96 -8.70
C ASN A 76 17.99 -8.73 -8.30
N GLY A 77 17.38 -7.80 -7.55
CA GLY A 77 18.02 -6.57 -7.12
C GLY A 77 17.48 -6.10 -5.78
N ASP A 78 17.85 -4.89 -5.40
CA ASP A 78 17.50 -4.26 -4.13
C ASP A 78 16.51 -3.09 -4.30
N LYS A 79 16.07 -2.82 -5.54
CA LYS A 79 15.16 -1.72 -5.85
C LYS A 79 13.75 -2.00 -5.36
N ILE A 80 13.16 -0.96 -4.77
CA ILE A 80 11.77 -0.92 -4.35
C ILE A 80 11.15 0.33 -4.95
N ASN A 81 10.09 0.17 -5.73
CA ASN A 81 9.29 1.30 -6.23
C ASN A 81 7.93 1.35 -5.52
N GLY A 82 7.51 2.54 -5.13
CA GLY A 82 6.24 2.78 -4.45
C GLY A 82 5.15 3.14 -5.45
N CYS A 83 3.92 2.70 -5.19
CA CYS A 83 2.77 3.27 -5.90
C CYS A 83 2.25 4.48 -5.11
N GLU A 84 2.45 5.67 -5.64
CA GLU A 84 2.27 6.94 -4.91
C GLU A 84 0.86 7.51 -5.01
N HIS A 85 0.16 7.24 -6.12
CA HIS A 85 -1.15 7.82 -6.38
C HIS A 85 -2.23 6.76 -6.40
N ARG A 86 -3.26 6.91 -5.55
CA ARG A 86 -4.49 6.10 -5.59
C ARG A 86 -5.57 6.96 -6.22
N ASP A 87 -5.58 7.01 -7.55
CA ASP A 87 -6.51 7.86 -8.31
C ASP A 87 -7.98 7.45 -8.18
N TYR A 88 -8.23 6.27 -7.62
CA TYR A 88 -9.58 5.69 -7.55
C TYR A 88 -9.86 5.07 -6.19
N SER A 89 -11.15 5.00 -5.85
CA SER A 89 -11.64 4.29 -4.67
C SER A 89 -11.08 2.86 -4.67
N VAL A 90 -10.33 2.50 -3.62
CA VAL A 90 -9.96 1.10 -3.39
C VAL A 90 -11.26 0.32 -3.27
N THR A 91 -11.57 -0.47 -4.30
CA THR A 91 -12.59 -1.50 -4.15
C THR A 91 -11.93 -2.70 -3.53
N SER A 92 -12.70 -3.57 -2.89
CA SER A 92 -12.15 -4.82 -2.33
C SER A 92 -11.50 -5.74 -3.37
N LYS A 93 -11.58 -5.41 -4.68
CA LYS A 93 -11.12 -6.24 -5.81
C LYS A 93 -10.13 -5.60 -6.76
N LYS A 94 -10.08 -4.27 -6.81
CA LYS A 94 -9.27 -3.52 -7.78
C LYS A 94 -8.64 -2.32 -7.14
N ILE A 95 -7.37 -2.13 -7.45
CA ILE A 95 -6.61 -0.92 -7.12
C ILE A 95 -6.00 -0.40 -8.41
N THR A 96 -6.18 0.89 -8.68
CA THR A 96 -5.43 1.59 -9.70
C THR A 96 -4.39 2.45 -9.02
N CYS A 97 -3.15 2.40 -9.48
CA CYS A 97 -2.10 3.21 -8.93
C CYS A 97 -1.03 3.58 -9.95
N SER A 98 -0.28 4.65 -9.66
CA SER A 98 0.79 5.14 -10.53
C SER A 98 2.16 4.98 -9.89
N ILE A 99 3.14 4.57 -10.69
CA ILE A 99 4.56 4.52 -10.34
C ILE A 99 5.32 5.59 -11.13
N SER A 100 6.39 6.11 -10.55
CA SER A 100 7.33 7.02 -11.22
C SER A 100 8.63 6.29 -11.56
N LEU A 101 9.26 6.69 -12.66
CA LEU A 101 10.55 6.16 -13.11
C LEU A 101 11.59 7.27 -13.05
N PHE A 102 12.59 7.11 -12.18
CA PHE A 102 13.61 8.14 -11.96
C PHE A 102 14.66 8.17 -13.06
N SER A 103 14.85 7.05 -13.73
CA SER A 103 15.68 6.90 -14.94
C SER A 103 15.28 7.83 -16.08
N PHE A 104 14.01 8.24 -16.20
CA PHE A 104 13.61 9.28 -17.16
C PHE A 104 14.28 10.63 -16.87
N TYR A 105 14.30 11.01 -15.59
CA TYR A 105 14.86 12.30 -15.14
C TYR A 105 16.38 12.27 -15.00
N TYR A 106 16.96 11.10 -14.67
CA TYR A 106 18.39 10.92 -14.47
C TYR A 106 18.89 9.61 -15.11
N PRO A 107 18.93 9.52 -16.45
CA PRO A 107 19.20 8.27 -17.18
C PRO A 107 20.59 7.69 -16.98
N ASP A 108 21.54 8.50 -16.52
CA ASP A 108 22.92 8.06 -16.23
C ASP A 108 23.13 7.70 -14.74
N LYS A 109 22.13 7.92 -13.89
CA LYS A 109 22.21 7.70 -12.43
C LYS A 109 21.28 6.61 -11.94
N TYR A 110 20.12 6.46 -12.56
CA TYR A 110 19.12 5.47 -12.20
C TYR A 110 18.82 4.56 -13.39
N ASP A 111 18.55 3.31 -13.06
CA ASP A 111 18.14 2.29 -14.01
C ASP A 111 17.00 1.49 -13.38
N ASP A 112 15.76 1.79 -13.72
CA ASP A 112 14.60 1.10 -13.15
C ASP A 112 14.25 -0.19 -13.92
N SER A 113 15.04 -0.59 -14.93
CA SER A 113 14.80 -1.81 -15.70
C SER A 113 14.85 -3.08 -14.84
N GLY A 114 14.03 -4.06 -15.20
CA GLY A 114 13.98 -5.38 -14.58
C GLY A 114 12.57 -5.88 -14.30
N THR A 115 12.49 -7.07 -13.72
CA THR A 115 11.22 -7.68 -13.29
C THR A 115 11.00 -7.45 -11.80
N TYR A 116 9.78 -7.07 -11.44
CA TYR A 116 9.37 -6.71 -10.09
C TYR A 116 8.17 -7.52 -9.65
N TRP A 117 8.20 -8.01 -8.41
CA TRP A 117 7.01 -8.50 -7.72
C TRP A 117 6.08 -7.35 -7.38
N VAL A 118 4.80 -7.49 -7.72
CA VAL A 118 3.75 -6.56 -7.31
C VAL A 118 3.18 -7.04 -5.97
N ARG A 119 3.44 -6.28 -4.91
CA ARG A 119 3.01 -6.64 -3.55
C ARG A 119 2.04 -5.60 -3.02
N VAL A 120 0.97 -6.10 -2.40
CA VAL A 120 -0.08 -5.30 -1.76
C VAL A 120 -0.05 -5.65 -0.27
N GLN A 121 -0.09 -4.66 0.62
CA GLN A 121 -0.13 -4.84 2.07
C GLN A 121 -1.41 -4.23 2.61
N ASN A 122 -2.12 -4.94 3.49
CA ASN A 122 -3.06 -4.28 4.41
C ASN A 122 -2.28 -3.77 5.65
N LEU A 123 -2.86 -3.74 6.85
CA LEU A 123 -2.14 -3.28 8.05
C LEU A 123 -1.03 -4.28 8.44
N ASP A 124 -1.32 -5.57 8.36
CA ASP A 124 -0.47 -6.60 8.96
C ASP A 124 0.44 -7.29 7.94
N ASP A 125 -0.14 -7.86 6.88
CA ASP A 125 0.57 -8.77 5.98
C ASP A 125 0.65 -8.26 4.53
N TRP A 126 1.72 -8.66 3.85
CA TRP A 126 1.89 -8.53 2.40
C TRP A 126 1.29 -9.73 1.67
N SER A 127 0.78 -9.48 0.46
CA SER A 127 0.40 -10.52 -0.50
C SER A 127 1.61 -11.38 -0.88
N THR A 128 1.38 -12.67 -1.12
CA THR A 128 2.46 -13.65 -1.34
C THR A 128 2.44 -14.27 -2.73
N GLU A 129 1.44 -13.94 -3.56
CA GLU A 129 1.30 -14.47 -4.91
C GLU A 129 2.36 -13.93 -5.86
N ASP A 130 2.83 -14.79 -6.75
CA ASP A 130 3.90 -14.48 -7.69
C ASP A 130 3.40 -13.70 -8.92
N VAL A 131 2.92 -12.48 -8.70
CA VAL A 131 2.48 -11.54 -9.75
C VAL A 131 3.58 -10.54 -10.04
N THR A 132 3.99 -10.43 -11.31
CA THR A 132 5.13 -9.60 -11.72
C THR A 132 4.78 -8.56 -12.78
N ILE A 133 5.57 -7.49 -12.84
CA ILE A 133 5.65 -6.57 -13.96
C ILE A 133 7.11 -6.43 -14.43
N THR A 134 7.31 -6.12 -15.71
CA THR A 134 8.65 -5.85 -16.27
C THR A 134 8.74 -4.43 -16.76
N ILE A 135 9.83 -3.76 -16.40
CA ILE A 135 10.26 -2.45 -16.90
C ILE A 135 11.44 -2.71 -17.82
N TYR A 136 11.38 -2.21 -19.06
CA TYR A 136 12.38 -2.45 -20.11
C TYR A 136 13.38 -1.31 -20.20
#